data_AF-A0A3M1DGL5-F1
#
_entry.id   AF-A0A3M1DGL5-F1
#
_cell.length_a   1.000
_cell.length_b   1.000
_cell.length_c   1.000
_cell.angle_alpha   90.00
_cell.angle_beta   90.00
_cell.angle_gamma   90.00
#
_symmetry.space_group_name_H-M   'P 1'
#
loop_
_entity.id
_entity.type
_entity.pdbx_description
1 polymer ?
#
loop_
_entity_poly.entity_id
_entity_poly.type
_entity_poly.pdbx_seq_one_letter_code
_entity_poly.pdbx_strand_id
1 'polypeptide(L)'
;MQLPGPGVLRTDPAHRWKDKYVTFFEIEHSGTFSLSDLYVFLHQWYTKEGYKHWKSGDNKVEDFYLHRISPEGIQENLFWWRTTKKINDYLNYFIKMDVQVYGAKKAEIMYQGKKVKANKAGVAIRVHFWVQVDPYNRWEKSFLGKWKERFYEYLTKNEVESHKDKLHALARRMENEIKQFFELTTTVPMQRSFFPEQGFKWQTPEINEEPVKHIERRGDGRVI
;
A
#
# COMPACT_ATOMS: atom_id res chain seq x y z
N MET A 1 -21.53 -27.24 -2.40
CA MET A 1 -20.59 -26.10 -2.49
C MET A 1 -19.46 -26.36 -1.49
N GLN A 2 -18.22 -26.54 -1.94
CA GLN A 2 -17.09 -26.80 -1.03
C GLN A 2 -16.63 -25.47 -0.46
N LEU A 3 -16.64 -25.33 0.87
CA LEU A 3 -16.16 -24.10 1.49
C LEU A 3 -14.67 -23.91 1.26
N PRO A 4 -14.23 -22.66 1.10
CA PRO A 4 -12.83 -22.41 0.88
C PRO A 4 -12.03 -22.76 2.14
N GLY A 5 -10.79 -23.19 1.92
CA GLY A 5 -9.84 -23.57 2.96
C GLY A 5 -9.36 -22.39 3.80
N PRO A 6 -8.51 -22.65 4.82
CA PRO A 6 -7.92 -21.60 5.65
C PRO A 6 -7.22 -20.54 4.79
N GLY A 7 -7.38 -19.26 5.11
CA GLY A 7 -6.68 -18.17 4.43
C GLY A 7 -7.24 -17.74 3.08
N VAL A 8 -8.42 -18.21 2.70
CA VAL A 8 -9.27 -17.53 1.71
C VAL A 8 -10.27 -16.68 2.46
N LEU A 9 -10.40 -15.41 2.07
CA LEU A 9 -11.51 -14.59 2.54
C LEU A 9 -12.81 -15.10 1.92
N ARG A 10 -13.77 -15.44 2.77
CA ARG A 10 -15.10 -15.88 2.36
C ARG A 10 -15.90 -14.67 1.90
N THR A 11 -16.20 -14.62 0.61
CA THR A 11 -17.02 -13.56 -0.01
C THR A 11 -18.52 -13.84 0.09
N ASP A 12 -18.91 -15.06 0.43
CA ASP A 12 -20.30 -15.47 0.60
C ASP A 12 -20.91 -14.80 1.86
N PRO A 13 -22.03 -14.05 1.72
CA PRO A 13 -22.75 -13.44 2.83
C PRO A 13 -23.06 -14.41 3.98
N ALA A 14 -23.36 -15.68 3.68
CA ALA A 14 -23.72 -16.68 4.69
C ALA A 14 -22.55 -17.03 5.64
N HIS A 15 -21.31 -16.82 5.21
CA HIS A 15 -20.11 -17.17 5.96
C HIS A 15 -19.27 -15.94 6.37
N ARG A 16 -19.76 -14.74 6.06
CA ARG A 16 -19.10 -13.46 6.40
C ARG A 16 -18.85 -13.31 7.90
N TRP A 17 -19.67 -13.93 8.74
CA TRP A 17 -19.49 -13.90 10.19
C TRP A 17 -18.19 -14.59 10.65
N LYS A 18 -17.62 -15.49 9.84
CA LYS A 18 -16.39 -16.19 10.16
C LYS A 18 -15.14 -15.33 9.95
N ASP A 19 -15.15 -14.41 8.98
CA ASP A 19 -14.01 -13.55 8.70
C ASP A 19 -14.28 -12.14 9.25
N LYS A 20 -13.78 -11.89 10.47
CA LYS A 20 -13.94 -10.61 11.14
C LYS A 20 -12.83 -9.67 10.72
N TYR A 21 -13.17 -8.68 9.90
CA TYR A 21 -12.27 -7.56 9.60
C TYR A 21 -11.93 -6.79 10.88
N VAL A 22 -10.65 -6.44 11.04
CA VAL A 22 -10.16 -5.72 12.22
C VAL A 22 -9.74 -4.32 11.84
N THR A 23 -8.74 -4.21 10.97
CA THR A 23 -8.14 -2.92 10.64
C THR A 23 -7.40 -2.96 9.32
N PHE A 24 -7.04 -1.78 8.86
CA PHE A 24 -6.37 -1.49 7.60
C PHE A 24 -5.49 -0.28 7.81
N PHE A 25 -4.36 -0.27 7.12
CA PHE A 25 -3.61 0.95 6.87
C PHE A 25 -3.06 0.95 5.45
N GLU A 26 -2.81 2.15 4.97
CA GLU A 26 -2.17 2.41 3.69
C GLU A 26 -1.02 3.38 3.91
N ILE A 27 0.13 3.08 3.33
CA ILE A 27 1.31 3.93 3.33
C ILE A 27 1.67 4.21 1.87
N GLU A 28 1.59 5.48 1.51
CA GLU A 28 2.14 5.99 0.26
C GLU A 28 3.43 6.74 0.54
N HIS A 29 4.49 6.42 -0.19
CA HIS A 29 5.78 7.08 -0.07
C HIS A 29 6.38 7.30 -1.46
N SER A 30 6.90 8.51 -1.70
CA SER A 30 7.67 8.83 -2.91
C SER A 30 9.04 9.34 -2.51
N GLY A 31 10.08 8.68 -3.01
CA GLY A 31 11.45 8.95 -2.57
C GLY A 31 12.48 8.09 -3.27
N THR A 32 13.70 8.13 -2.75
CA THR A 32 14.79 7.28 -3.20
C THR A 32 14.99 6.18 -2.16
N PHE A 33 14.72 4.93 -2.54
CA PHE A 33 14.89 3.77 -1.66
C PHE A 33 15.30 2.53 -2.44
N SER A 34 15.83 1.53 -1.74
CA SER A 34 16.15 0.23 -2.33
C SER A 34 14.92 -0.66 -2.29
N LEU A 35 14.39 -1.01 -3.47
CA LEU A 35 13.23 -1.90 -3.56
C LEU A 35 13.55 -3.31 -3.03
N SER A 36 14.78 -3.77 -3.25
CA SER A 36 15.25 -5.06 -2.74
C SER A 36 15.23 -5.08 -1.21
N ASP A 37 15.71 -3.99 -0.58
CA ASP A 37 15.76 -3.92 0.88
C ASP A 37 14.34 -3.80 1.47
N LEU A 38 13.44 -3.08 0.81
CA LEU A 38 12.03 -3.03 1.21
C LEU A 38 11.39 -4.43 1.17
N TYR A 39 11.62 -5.18 0.09
CA TYR A 39 11.11 -6.55 -0.04
C TYR A 39 11.64 -7.45 1.08
N VAL A 40 12.96 -7.43 1.31
CA VAL A 40 13.61 -8.22 2.37
C VAL A 40 13.10 -7.83 3.74
N PHE A 41 12.98 -6.53 4.02
CA PHE A 41 12.45 -6.00 5.28
C PHE A 41 11.04 -6.52 5.56
N LEU A 42 10.12 -6.39 4.59
CA LEU A 42 8.75 -6.87 4.73
C LEU A 42 8.71 -8.41 4.92
N HIS A 43 9.53 -9.16 4.18
CA HIS A 43 9.60 -10.62 4.29
C HIS A 43 10.09 -11.08 5.67
N GLN A 44 11.16 -10.43 6.17
CA GLN A 44 11.70 -10.66 7.50
C GLN A 44 10.66 -10.34 8.58
N TRP A 45 9.88 -9.28 8.41
CA TRP A 45 8.81 -8.92 9.33
C TRP A 45 7.82 -10.07 9.50
N TYR A 46 7.27 -10.60 8.41
CA TYR A 46 6.32 -11.73 8.46
C TYR A 46 6.95 -12.99 9.05
N THR A 47 8.19 -13.30 8.66
CA THR A 47 8.90 -14.48 9.15
C THR A 47 9.15 -14.40 10.66
N LYS A 48 9.59 -13.24 11.16
CA LYS A 48 9.82 -12.98 12.59
C LYS A 48 8.53 -13.08 13.39
N GLU A 49 7.42 -12.59 12.84
CA GLU A 49 6.11 -12.67 13.45
C GLU A 49 5.46 -14.06 13.32
N GLY A 50 6.10 -15.01 12.64
CA GLY A 50 5.62 -16.40 12.50
C GLY A 50 4.44 -16.55 11.55
N TYR A 51 4.26 -15.61 10.62
CA TYR A 51 3.28 -15.72 9.56
C TYR A 51 3.80 -16.62 8.44
N LYS A 52 2.88 -17.40 7.86
CA LYS A 52 3.17 -18.37 6.80
C LYS A 52 2.26 -18.13 5.62
N HIS A 53 2.67 -18.60 4.45
CA HIS A 53 1.83 -18.53 3.25
C HIS A 53 0.55 -19.33 3.47
N TRP A 54 -0.58 -18.75 3.05
CA TRP A 54 -1.88 -19.29 3.41
C TRP A 54 -2.22 -20.65 2.78
N LYS A 55 -1.71 -20.94 1.57
CA LYS A 55 -1.95 -22.23 0.89
C LYS A 55 -0.97 -23.31 1.32
N SER A 56 0.32 -23.01 1.24
CA SER A 56 1.42 -23.98 1.41
C SER A 56 1.85 -24.15 2.86
N GLY A 57 1.60 -23.15 3.72
CA GLY A 57 2.08 -23.17 5.11
C GLY A 57 3.61 -23.04 5.25
N ASP A 58 4.31 -22.66 4.18
CA ASP A 58 5.74 -22.39 4.18
C ASP A 58 6.02 -20.88 4.33
N ASN A 59 7.31 -20.51 4.35
CA ASN A 59 7.75 -19.11 4.50
C ASN A 59 7.75 -18.35 3.17
N LYS A 60 7.23 -18.94 2.08
CA LYS A 60 7.14 -18.31 0.76
C LYS A 60 5.83 -17.55 0.67
N VAL A 61 5.79 -16.37 1.28
CA VAL A 61 4.58 -15.54 1.45
C VAL A 61 4.02 -14.93 0.17
N GLU A 62 4.70 -15.10 -0.97
CA GLU A 62 4.35 -14.48 -2.24
C GLU A 62 3.28 -15.26 -3.01
N ASP A 63 2.10 -14.63 -3.20
CA ASP A 63 1.02 -15.18 -4.01
C ASP A 63 1.10 -14.73 -5.48
N PHE A 64 1.56 -13.50 -5.69
CA PHE A 64 1.61 -12.87 -7.00
C PHE A 64 2.77 -11.90 -7.05
N TYR A 65 3.46 -11.90 -8.19
CA TYR A 65 4.50 -10.95 -8.52
C TYR A 65 4.39 -10.56 -10.00
N LEU A 66 4.43 -9.25 -10.25
CA LEU A 66 4.42 -8.67 -11.57
C LEU A 66 5.52 -7.63 -11.65
N HIS A 67 6.39 -7.81 -12.64
CA HIS A 67 7.41 -6.83 -13.01
C HIS A 67 7.14 -6.36 -14.43
N ARG A 68 6.98 -5.05 -14.60
CA ARG A 68 6.83 -4.41 -15.92
C ARG A 68 7.91 -3.36 -16.11
N ILE A 69 8.41 -3.27 -17.32
CA ILE A 69 9.38 -2.26 -17.75
C ILE A 69 8.79 -1.57 -18.96
N SER A 70 8.63 -0.24 -18.90
CA SER A 70 8.21 0.55 -20.06
C SER A 70 9.36 0.70 -21.06
N PRO A 71 9.09 1.06 -22.33
CA PRO A 71 10.13 1.38 -23.31
C PRO A 71 11.09 2.50 -22.85
N GLU A 72 10.60 3.39 -21.98
CA GLU A 72 11.38 4.50 -21.38
C GLU A 72 12.25 4.03 -20.19
N GLY A 73 12.26 2.73 -19.88
CA GLY A 73 13.00 2.16 -18.77
C GLY A 73 12.38 2.39 -17.38
N ILE A 74 11.13 2.85 -17.33
CA ILE A 74 10.38 3.02 -16.07
C ILE A 74 9.91 1.64 -15.61
N GLN A 75 10.21 1.29 -14.37
CA GLN A 75 9.81 0.01 -13.79
C GLN A 75 8.56 0.15 -12.92
N GLU A 76 7.68 -0.84 -13.03
CA GLU A 76 6.54 -1.04 -12.15
C GLU A 76 6.65 -2.43 -11.52
N ASN A 77 6.44 -2.50 -10.20
CA ASN A 77 6.40 -3.76 -9.49
C ASN A 77 5.10 -3.86 -8.71
N LEU A 78 4.42 -4.99 -8.81
CA LEU A 78 3.25 -5.28 -8.01
C LEU A 78 3.46 -6.66 -7.39
N PHE A 79 3.36 -6.75 -6.07
CA PHE A 79 3.38 -8.04 -5.39
C PHE A 79 2.32 -8.12 -4.30
N TRP A 80 1.75 -9.31 -4.18
CA TRP A 80 0.66 -9.60 -3.26
C TRP A 80 1.05 -10.73 -2.35
N TRP A 81 0.92 -10.51 -1.05
CA TRP A 81 1.17 -11.52 -0.03
C TRP A 81 -0.12 -11.78 0.75
N ARG A 82 -0.45 -13.04 0.94
CA ARG A 82 -1.58 -13.50 1.75
C ARG A 82 -1.01 -14.48 2.78
N THR A 83 -1.03 -14.07 4.03
CA THR A 83 -0.39 -14.85 5.09
C THR A 83 -1.38 -15.19 6.17
N THR A 84 -1.18 -16.37 6.77
CA THR A 84 -1.94 -16.83 7.92
C THR A 84 -1.00 -17.08 9.09
N LYS A 85 -1.52 -16.88 10.30
CA LYS A 85 -0.89 -17.32 11.54
C LYS A 85 -1.93 -18.03 12.38
N LYS A 86 -1.70 -19.32 12.64
CA LYS A 86 -2.57 -20.13 13.48
C LYS A 86 -2.41 -19.68 14.94
N ILE A 87 -3.52 -19.35 15.59
CA ILE A 87 -3.54 -19.04 17.03
C ILE A 87 -3.92 -20.29 17.80
N ASN A 88 -5.07 -20.87 17.43
CA ASN A 88 -5.60 -22.10 17.99
C ASN A 88 -6.33 -22.89 16.88
N ASP A 89 -7.06 -23.93 17.23
CA ASP A 89 -7.76 -24.78 16.25
C ASP A 89 -8.97 -24.10 15.58
N TYR A 90 -9.42 -22.98 16.12
CA TYR A 90 -10.63 -22.27 15.72
C TYR A 90 -10.38 -20.83 15.26
N LEU A 91 -9.21 -20.26 15.55
CA LEU A 91 -8.85 -18.88 15.25
C LEU A 91 -7.53 -18.83 14.49
N ASN A 92 -7.57 -18.13 13.37
CA ASN A 92 -6.38 -17.74 12.61
C ASN A 92 -6.35 -16.22 12.44
N TYR A 93 -5.16 -15.65 12.45
CA TYR A 93 -4.94 -14.35 11.85
C TYR A 93 -4.74 -14.51 10.35
N PHE A 94 -5.32 -13.59 9.59
CA PHE A 94 -5.10 -13.47 8.17
C PHE A 94 -4.66 -12.04 7.85
N ILE A 95 -3.56 -11.90 7.13
CA ILE A 95 -3.06 -10.61 6.67
C ILE A 95 -3.00 -10.63 5.15
N LYS A 96 -3.59 -9.60 4.55
CA LYS A 96 -3.50 -9.31 3.11
C LYS A 96 -2.63 -8.08 2.94
N MET A 97 -1.50 -8.23 2.26
CA MET A 97 -0.65 -7.12 1.86
C MET A 97 -0.60 -7.01 0.34
N ASP A 98 -0.84 -5.81 -0.15
CA ASP A 98 -0.68 -5.45 -1.56
C ASP A 98 0.34 -4.31 -1.65
N VAL A 99 1.44 -4.55 -2.36
CA VAL A 99 2.49 -3.55 -2.57
C VAL A 99 2.56 -3.20 -4.05
N GLN A 100 2.39 -1.93 -4.35
CA GLN A 100 2.47 -1.38 -5.69
C GLN A 100 3.57 -0.33 -5.76
N VAL A 101 4.56 -0.56 -6.60
CA VAL A 101 5.67 0.35 -6.90
C VAL A 101 5.46 0.87 -8.31
N TYR A 102 5.49 2.19 -8.45
CA TYR A 102 5.28 2.89 -9.71
C TYR A 102 6.38 3.91 -9.95
N GLY A 103 6.68 4.16 -11.23
CA GLY A 103 7.64 5.18 -11.62
C GLY A 103 9.08 4.88 -11.19
N ALA A 104 9.46 3.61 -10.96
CA ALA A 104 10.78 3.29 -10.46
C ALA A 104 11.85 3.51 -11.53
N LYS A 105 12.76 4.45 -11.25
CA LYS A 105 13.95 4.75 -12.05
C LYS A 105 15.19 4.44 -11.23
N LYS A 106 16.16 3.76 -11.85
CA LYS A 106 17.44 3.46 -11.20
C LYS A 106 18.20 4.75 -10.92
N ALA A 107 18.73 4.88 -9.71
CA ALA A 107 19.56 6.00 -9.27
C ALA A 107 20.79 5.46 -8.52
N GLU A 108 21.93 6.11 -8.68
CA GLU A 108 23.11 5.83 -7.85
C GLU A 108 23.26 6.95 -6.85
N ILE A 109 23.27 6.61 -5.55
CA ILE A 109 23.49 7.57 -4.47
C ILE A 109 24.82 7.27 -3.78
N MET A 110 25.51 8.32 -3.37
CA MET A 110 26.68 8.20 -2.51
C MET A 110 26.20 8.18 -1.06
N TYR A 111 26.31 7.04 -0.39
CA TYR A 111 26.00 6.90 1.03
C TYR A 111 27.27 6.50 1.77
N GLN A 112 27.71 7.33 2.73
CA GLN A 112 28.94 7.10 3.51
C GLN A 112 30.18 6.82 2.64
N GLY A 113 30.33 7.55 1.52
CA GLY A 113 31.46 7.38 0.60
C GLY A 113 31.38 6.13 -0.30
N LYS A 114 30.31 5.33 -0.20
CA LYS A 114 30.07 4.17 -1.07
C LYS A 114 28.94 4.47 -2.06
N LYS A 115 29.12 4.05 -3.31
CA LYS A 115 28.04 4.05 -4.30
C LYS A 115 27.04 2.95 -3.97
N VAL A 116 25.80 3.32 -3.70
CA VAL A 116 24.69 2.40 -3.47
C VAL A 116 23.68 2.55 -4.60
N LYS A 117 23.24 1.42 -5.16
CA LYS A 117 22.17 1.38 -6.16
C LYS A 117 20.83 1.54 -5.43
N ALA A 118 20.12 2.61 -5.75
CA ALA A 118 18.80 2.89 -5.23
C ALA A 118 17.80 3.08 -6.37
N ASN A 119 16.52 3.15 -6.05
CA ASN A 119 15.47 3.46 -7.01
C ASN A 119 14.75 4.73 -6.56
N LYS A 120 14.59 5.70 -7.45
CA LYS A 120 13.65 6.80 -7.25
C LYS A 120 12.29 6.31 -7.71
N ALA A 121 11.36 6.12 -6.78
CA ALA A 121 10.07 5.50 -7.05
C ALA A 121 8.98 6.03 -6.12
N GLY A 122 7.72 5.86 -6.53
CA GLY A 122 6.57 5.88 -5.63
C GLY A 122 6.21 4.45 -5.22
N VAL A 123 5.78 4.27 -3.98
CA VAL A 123 5.28 3.00 -3.46
C VAL A 123 4.01 3.21 -2.64
N ALA A 124 3.02 2.36 -2.88
CA ALA A 124 1.80 2.25 -2.10
C ALA A 124 1.75 0.85 -1.47
N ILE A 125 1.69 0.79 -0.14
CA ILE A 125 1.60 -0.44 0.65
C ILE A 125 0.23 -0.44 1.33
N ARG A 126 -0.62 -1.40 0.98
CA ARG A 126 -1.94 -1.59 1.59
C ARG A 126 -1.93 -2.87 2.39
N VAL A 127 -2.22 -2.77 3.69
CA VAL A 127 -2.25 -3.93 4.59
C VAL A 127 -3.58 -4.00 5.28
N HIS A 128 -4.22 -5.16 5.22
CA HIS A 128 -5.49 -5.44 5.87
C HIS A 128 -5.35 -6.64 6.80
N PHE A 129 -6.07 -6.58 7.93
CA PHE A 129 -6.01 -7.57 9.00
C PHE A 129 -7.40 -8.15 9.28
N TRP A 130 -7.47 -9.47 9.40
CA TRP A 130 -8.68 -10.20 9.77
C TRP A 130 -8.39 -11.24 10.86
N VAL A 131 -9.41 -11.52 11.66
CA VAL A 131 -9.52 -12.73 12.47
C VAL A 131 -10.45 -13.69 11.71
N GLN A 132 -9.94 -14.87 11.38
CA GLN A 132 -10.74 -15.95 10.79
C GLN A 132 -11.16 -16.94 11.88
N VAL A 133 -12.47 -17.13 12.03
CA VAL A 133 -13.11 -18.10 12.92
C VAL A 133 -13.44 -19.36 12.12
N ASP A 134 -13.19 -20.52 12.72
CA ASP A 134 -13.35 -21.86 12.13
C ASP A 134 -12.81 -21.95 10.69
N PRO A 135 -11.51 -21.65 10.46
CA PRO A 135 -10.93 -21.58 9.11
C PRO A 135 -10.94 -22.94 8.38
N TYR A 136 -11.06 -24.05 9.13
CA TYR A 136 -11.09 -25.40 8.60
C TYR A 136 -12.51 -25.99 8.45
N ASN A 137 -13.55 -25.20 8.76
CA ASN A 137 -14.96 -25.62 8.71
C ASN A 137 -15.21 -26.94 9.48
N ARG A 138 -14.49 -27.17 10.59
CA ARG A 138 -14.55 -28.44 11.34
C ARG A 138 -15.93 -28.62 11.97
N TRP A 139 -16.57 -27.52 12.31
CA TRP A 139 -17.81 -27.53 13.05
C TRP A 139 -19.02 -27.64 12.14
N GLU A 140 -18.93 -27.21 10.87
CA GLU A 140 -19.98 -27.46 9.89
C GLU A 140 -20.25 -28.95 9.71
N LYS A 141 -19.19 -29.76 9.80
CA LYS A 141 -19.27 -31.22 9.74
C LYS A 141 -19.90 -31.87 10.99
N SER A 142 -20.07 -31.12 12.09
CA SER A 142 -20.68 -31.64 13.33
C SER A 142 -22.22 -31.57 13.30
N PHE A 143 -22.86 -32.56 13.94
CA PHE A 143 -24.32 -32.74 14.02
C PHE A 143 -25.08 -31.57 14.66
N LEU A 144 -24.39 -30.69 15.41
CA LEU A 144 -24.99 -29.54 16.11
C LEU A 144 -25.39 -28.36 15.20
N GLY A 145 -25.69 -28.61 13.92
CA GLY A 145 -25.94 -27.66 12.80
C GLY A 145 -26.62 -26.34 13.14
N LYS A 146 -27.69 -26.45 13.92
CA LYS A 146 -28.71 -25.43 14.05
C LYS A 146 -28.48 -24.44 15.19
N TRP A 147 -27.58 -24.75 16.13
CA TRP A 147 -27.29 -23.91 17.30
C TRP A 147 -25.92 -23.24 17.24
N LYS A 148 -25.18 -23.47 16.15
CA LYS A 148 -23.77 -23.12 16.01
C LYS A 148 -23.56 -21.62 16.11
N GLU A 149 -24.27 -20.83 15.32
CA GLU A 149 -24.09 -19.36 15.24
C GLU A 149 -24.21 -18.67 16.59
N ARG A 150 -25.30 -18.94 17.35
CA ARG A 150 -25.49 -18.35 18.68
C ARG A 150 -24.46 -18.84 19.70
N PHE A 151 -24.05 -20.11 19.62
CA PHE A 151 -23.04 -20.65 20.53
C PHE A 151 -21.64 -20.09 20.23
N TYR A 152 -21.30 -19.88 18.94
CA TYR A 152 -20.07 -19.22 18.52
C TYR A 152 -19.98 -17.79 19.02
N GLU A 153 -21.04 -17.01 18.75
CA GLU A 153 -21.07 -15.61 19.12
C GLU A 153 -21.01 -15.41 20.63
N TYR A 154 -21.43 -16.39 21.42
CA TYR A 154 -21.34 -16.31 22.87
C TYR A 154 -19.96 -16.74 23.39
N LEU A 155 -19.45 -17.91 22.98
CA LEU A 155 -18.19 -18.44 23.49
C LEU A 155 -16.96 -17.69 23.01
N THR A 156 -16.93 -17.33 21.72
CA THR A 156 -15.74 -16.76 21.10
C THR A 156 -15.74 -15.24 21.12
N LYS A 157 -16.81 -14.57 21.60
CA LYS A 157 -16.88 -13.09 21.59
C LYS A 157 -15.70 -12.45 22.30
N ASN A 158 -15.46 -12.86 23.53
CA ASN A 158 -14.44 -12.27 24.39
C ASN A 158 -13.03 -12.59 23.85
N GLU A 159 -12.84 -13.80 23.34
CA GLU A 159 -11.57 -14.24 22.76
C GLU A 159 -11.28 -13.49 21.45
N VAL A 160 -12.26 -13.41 20.54
CA VAL A 160 -12.16 -12.68 19.27
C VAL A 160 -11.90 -11.20 19.54
N GLU A 161 -12.59 -10.58 20.48
CA GLU A 161 -12.38 -9.16 20.81
C GLU A 161 -10.97 -8.92 21.35
N SER A 162 -10.49 -9.76 22.27
CA SER A 162 -9.10 -9.67 22.75
C SER A 162 -8.08 -9.83 21.60
N HIS A 163 -8.38 -10.69 20.63
CA HIS A 163 -7.53 -10.90 19.46
C HIS A 163 -7.58 -9.74 18.45
N LYS A 164 -8.71 -9.04 18.34
CA LYS A 164 -8.79 -7.79 17.57
C LYS A 164 -7.88 -6.72 18.16
N ASP A 165 -7.91 -6.53 19.47
CA ASP A 165 -7.03 -5.55 20.14
C ASP A 165 -5.56 -5.85 19.89
N LYS A 166 -5.17 -7.14 19.98
CA LYS A 166 -3.82 -7.60 19.65
C LYS A 166 -3.46 -7.32 18.18
N LEU A 167 -4.39 -7.54 17.25
CA LEU A 167 -4.18 -7.24 15.83
C LEU A 167 -4.11 -5.73 15.56
N HIS A 168 -4.87 -4.89 16.26
CA HIS A 168 -4.74 -3.44 16.19
C HIS A 168 -3.36 -2.97 16.64
N ALA A 169 -2.87 -3.49 17.78
CA ALA A 169 -1.53 -3.20 18.26
C ALA A 169 -0.46 -3.67 17.27
N LEU A 170 -0.63 -4.86 16.70
CA LEU A 170 0.26 -5.41 15.68
C LEU A 170 0.30 -4.55 14.41
N ALA A 171 -0.87 -4.12 13.92
CA ALA A 171 -1.00 -3.29 12.73
C ALA A 171 -0.29 -1.94 12.92
N ARG A 172 -0.50 -1.27 14.06
CA ARG A 172 0.19 -0.01 14.39
C ARG A 172 1.70 -0.20 14.47
N ARG A 173 2.18 -1.30 15.07
CA ARG A 173 3.61 -1.60 15.11
C ARG A 173 4.19 -1.79 13.71
N MET A 174 3.51 -2.56 12.87
CA MET A 174 3.92 -2.77 11.47
C MET A 174 3.97 -1.45 10.70
N GLU A 175 2.92 -0.63 10.82
CA GLU A 175 2.84 0.69 10.19
C GLU A 175 4.01 1.58 10.60
N ASN A 176 4.32 1.64 11.90
CA ASN A 176 5.45 2.42 12.42
C ASN A 176 6.79 1.90 11.93
N GLU A 177 7.00 0.58 11.89
CA GLU A 177 8.25 -0.02 11.40
C GLU A 177 8.44 0.24 9.89
N ILE A 178 7.37 0.21 9.09
CA ILE A 178 7.42 0.58 7.66
C ILE A 178 7.73 2.07 7.49
N LYS A 179 7.12 2.94 8.29
CA LYS A 179 7.41 4.38 8.28
C LYS A 179 8.88 4.65 8.63
N GLN A 180 9.38 4.01 9.68
CA GLN A 180 10.78 4.11 10.09
C GLN A 180 11.73 3.61 9.00
N PHE A 181 11.39 2.52 8.29
CA PHE A 181 12.18 2.05 7.15
C PHE A 181 12.34 3.15 6.08
N PHE A 182 11.25 3.85 5.73
CA PHE A 182 11.32 4.93 4.75
C PHE A 182 12.06 6.16 5.27
N GLU A 183 11.90 6.53 6.55
CA GLU A 183 12.62 7.65 7.17
C GLU A 183 14.13 7.41 7.18
N LEU A 184 14.57 6.21 7.60
CA LEU A 184 15.99 5.83 7.60
C LEU A 184 16.58 5.84 6.19
N THR A 185 15.76 5.52 5.18
CA THR A 185 16.22 5.49 3.78
C THR A 185 16.22 6.89 3.14
N THR A 186 15.40 7.83 3.62
CA THR A 186 15.22 9.18 3.04
C THR A 186 16.20 10.22 3.58
N THR A 187 17.33 9.83 4.19
CA THR A 187 18.28 10.76 4.85
C THR A 187 18.94 11.78 3.89
N VAL A 188 18.67 11.74 2.58
CA VAL A 188 18.95 12.87 1.68
C VAL A 188 17.72 13.80 1.70
N PRO A 189 17.81 15.04 2.20
CA PRO A 189 16.68 15.96 2.14
C PRO A 189 16.28 16.11 0.67
N MET A 190 15.04 15.75 0.36
CA MET A 190 14.46 16.05 -0.95
C MET A 190 14.63 17.57 -1.11
N GLN A 191 15.50 18.01 -2.03
CA GLN A 191 15.60 19.43 -2.37
C GLN A 191 14.16 19.88 -2.61
N ARG A 192 13.64 20.76 -1.74
CA ARG A 192 12.27 21.26 -1.87
C ARG A 192 12.11 21.67 -3.32
N SER A 193 11.11 21.12 -3.98
CA SER A 193 10.70 21.54 -5.32
C SER A 193 10.69 23.07 -5.30
N PHE A 194 11.52 23.70 -6.13
CA PHE A 194 11.65 25.15 -6.24
C PHE A 194 10.43 25.74 -6.95
N PHE A 195 9.24 25.24 -6.61
CA PHE A 195 7.97 25.81 -7.01
C PHE A 195 7.53 26.68 -5.82
N PRO A 196 7.52 28.02 -5.97
CA PRO A 196 6.92 28.87 -4.96
C PRO A 196 5.45 28.47 -4.77
N GLU A 197 4.97 28.42 -3.52
CA GLU A 197 3.56 28.10 -3.19
C GLU A 197 2.57 29.10 -3.81
N GLN A 198 3.07 30.28 -4.20
CA GLN A 198 2.34 31.23 -5.02
C GLN A 198 2.66 30.96 -6.49
N GLY A 199 1.64 30.56 -7.25
CA GLY A 199 1.75 30.30 -8.68
C GLY A 199 2.52 31.38 -9.43
N PHE A 200 3.16 30.98 -10.51
CA PHE A 200 3.97 31.84 -11.39
C PHE A 200 3.18 33.10 -11.76
N LYS A 201 3.51 34.24 -11.14
CA LYS A 201 2.95 35.53 -11.54
C LYS A 201 3.60 35.89 -12.87
N TRP A 202 2.83 35.81 -13.96
CA TRP A 202 3.22 36.45 -15.21
C TRP A 202 3.44 37.93 -14.92
N GLN A 203 4.68 38.39 -15.00
CA GLN A 203 4.92 39.82 -15.16
C GLN A 203 4.53 40.15 -16.59
N THR A 204 3.29 40.61 -16.80
CA THR A 204 2.90 41.21 -18.07
C THR A 204 3.80 42.43 -18.24
N PRO A 205 4.63 42.53 -19.30
CA PRO A 205 5.38 43.74 -19.54
C PRO A 205 4.40 44.91 -19.67
N GLU A 206 4.63 46.00 -18.94
CA GLU A 206 3.89 47.24 -19.13
C GLU A 206 4.05 47.66 -20.59
N ILE A 207 2.99 47.48 -21.37
CA ILE A 207 2.91 48.03 -22.71
C ILE A 207 2.74 49.52 -22.51
N ASN A 208 3.82 50.29 -22.71
CA ASN A 208 3.73 51.75 -22.85
C ASN A 208 2.86 52.03 -24.08
N GLU A 209 1.57 52.25 -23.87
CA GLU A 209 0.66 52.79 -24.88
C GLU A 209 1.07 54.24 -25.14
N GLU A 210 1.99 54.44 -26.09
CA GLU A 210 2.15 55.76 -26.69
C GLU A 210 0.83 56.14 -27.36
N PRO A 211 0.27 57.34 -27.08
CA PRO A 211 -0.99 57.75 -27.68
C PRO A 211 -0.82 57.83 -29.19
N VAL A 212 -1.63 57.03 -29.90
CA VAL A 212 -1.74 57.03 -31.36
C VAL A 212 -2.02 58.46 -31.81
N LYS A 213 -1.02 59.10 -32.45
CA LYS A 213 -1.20 60.41 -33.08
C LYS A 213 -2.29 60.28 -34.14
N HIS A 214 -3.39 61.00 -33.94
CA HIS A 214 -4.43 61.18 -34.94
C HIS A 214 -3.79 61.71 -36.23
N ILE A 215 -3.78 60.87 -37.27
CA ILE A 215 -3.46 61.28 -38.63
C ILE A 215 -4.65 62.09 -39.13
N GLU A 216 -4.54 63.42 -39.12
CA GLU A 216 -5.45 64.29 -39.84
C GLU A 216 -5.42 63.95 -41.33
N ARG A 217 -6.53 63.43 -41.85
CA ARG A 217 -6.73 63.30 -43.30
C ARG A 217 -6.88 64.70 -43.89
N ARG A 218 -5.78 65.26 -44.39
CA ARG A 218 -5.84 66.37 -45.34
C ARG A 218 -6.46 65.84 -46.62
N GLY A 219 -7.68 66.29 -46.89
CA GLY A 219 -8.28 66.20 -48.20
C GLY A 219 -7.48 67.07 -49.16
N ASP A 220 -6.92 66.46 -50.20
CA ASP A 220 -6.75 67.14 -51.46
C ASP A 220 -6.93 66.11 -52.56
N GLY A 221 -8.01 66.27 -53.32
CA GLY A 221 -8.30 65.48 -54.49
C GLY A 221 -7.43 65.98 -55.63
N ARG A 222 -6.70 65.08 -56.28
CA ARG A 222 -6.29 65.25 -57.68
C ARG A 222 -6.17 63.89 -58.36
N VAL A 223 -6.94 63.81 -59.44
CA VAL A 223 -6.86 62.85 -60.54
C VAL A 223 -5.57 63.10 -61.31
N ILE A 224 -4.75 62.05 -61.53
CA ILE A 224 -4.40 61.48 -62.85
C ILE A 224 -3.93 60.03 -62.62
#